data_AF-A0A0M3HGF3-F1
#
_entry.id   AF-A0A0M3HGF3-F1
#
_cell.length_a   1.000
_cell.length_b   1.000
_cell.length_c   1.000
_cell.angle_alpha   90.00
_cell.angle_beta   90.00
_cell.angle_gamma   90.00
#
_symmetry.space_group_name_H-M   'P 1'
#
loop_
_entity.id
_entity.type
_entity.pdbx_description
1 polymer ?
#
loop_
_entity_poly.entity_id
_entity_poly.type
_entity_poly.pdbx_seq_one_letter_code
_entity_poly.pdbx_strand_id
1 'polypeptide(L)'
;MNQTIAWENWVYMQQIAGYYKRFQYQSTFTVDVLTVKGAGHMVPTDRPGPALQMFHNFLLGIPYSTKVPFNLAHTPLKPEYQNLLQETIRNEEKCKKFQRCRKILEKSEKSLRGL
;
A
#
# COMPACT_ATOMS: atom_id res chain seq x y z
N MET A 1 -26.34 3.43 -25.90
CA MET A 1 -26.05 3.16 -24.47
C MET A 1 -26.26 4.48 -23.76
N ASN A 2 -27.14 4.52 -22.77
CA ASN A 2 -27.39 5.73 -21.99
C ASN A 2 -26.51 5.70 -20.75
N GLN A 3 -25.89 6.82 -20.43
CA GLN A 3 -25.12 6.95 -19.21
C GLN A 3 -26.07 7.23 -18.04
N THR A 4 -26.04 6.39 -17.02
CA THR A 4 -26.88 6.58 -15.82
C THR A 4 -26.09 7.20 -14.67
N ILE A 5 -24.77 6.98 -14.62
CA ILE A 5 -23.86 7.64 -13.68
C ILE A 5 -22.74 8.32 -14.47
N ALA A 6 -22.70 9.65 -14.39
CA ALA A 6 -21.84 10.53 -15.19
C ALA A 6 -20.34 10.42 -14.81
N TRP A 7 -20.04 10.66 -13.54
CA TRP A 7 -18.71 10.59 -12.95
C TRP A 7 -18.84 10.65 -11.43
N GLU A 8 -18.67 9.52 -10.75
CA GLU A 8 -18.76 9.48 -9.28
C GLU A 8 -17.48 8.89 -8.69
N ASN A 9 -17.09 9.38 -7.52
CA ASN A 9 -15.96 8.82 -6.79
C ASN A 9 -16.42 7.61 -5.97
N TRP A 10 -15.50 6.68 -5.74
CA TRP A 10 -15.70 5.61 -4.76
C TRP A 10 -14.57 5.61 -3.75
N VAL A 11 -14.92 5.27 -2.51
CA VAL A 11 -14.05 5.45 -1.34
C VAL A 11 -13.67 4.10 -0.76
N TYR A 12 -12.38 3.93 -0.48
CA TYR A 12 -11.85 2.81 0.30
C TYR A 12 -11.33 3.37 1.62
N MET A 13 -11.87 2.87 2.73
CA MET A 13 -11.62 3.40 4.08
C MET A 13 -11.95 4.91 4.20
N GLN A 14 -10.92 5.77 4.18
CA GLN A 14 -11.01 7.23 4.33
C GLN A 14 -10.44 7.95 3.10
N GLN A 15 -10.15 7.23 2.02
CA GLN A 15 -9.43 7.73 0.85
C GLN A 15 -10.19 7.42 -0.43
N ILE A 16 -10.11 8.35 -1.39
CA ILE A 16 -10.66 8.14 -2.73
C ILE A 16 -9.88 7.02 -3.40
N ALA A 17 -10.57 5.91 -3.67
CA ALA A 17 -10.01 4.74 -4.32
C ALA A 17 -10.06 4.84 -5.84
N GLY A 18 -10.92 5.70 -6.38
CA GLY A 18 -10.96 6.04 -7.80
C GLY A 18 -12.30 6.62 -8.20
N TYR A 19 -12.61 6.51 -9.49
CA TYR A 19 -13.85 7.00 -10.08
C TYR A 19 -14.52 5.92 -10.91
N TYR A 20 -15.83 6.06 -11.07
CA TYR A 20 -16.63 5.13 -11.85
C TYR A 20 -17.71 5.79 -12.68
N LYS A 21 -18.10 5.10 -13.74
CA LYS A 21 -19.20 5.45 -14.63
C LYS A 21 -20.05 4.22 -14.86
N ARG A 22 -21.37 4.43 -14.93
CA ARG A 22 -22.33 3.37 -15.26
C ARG A 22 -23.01 3.70 -16.57
N PHE A 23 -22.99 2.74 -17.46
CA PHE A 23 -23.68 2.77 -18.74
C PHE A 23 -24.74 1.68 -18.75
N GLN A 24 -25.91 2.02 -19.26
CA GLN A 24 -26.99 1.07 -19.44
C GLN A 24 -27.35 1.00 -20.92
N TYR A 25 -27.35 -0.22 -21.47
CA TYR A 25 -27.89 -0.48 -22.78
C TYR A 25 -29.35 -0.91 -22.62
N GLN A 26 -30.27 -0.02 -22.99
CA GLN A 26 -31.71 -0.19 -22.77
C GLN A 26 -31.98 -0.53 -21.29
N SER A 27 -32.86 -1.51 -21.02
CA SER A 27 -33.13 -2.04 -19.67
C SER A 27 -32.55 -3.45 -19.47
N THR A 28 -31.69 -3.92 -20.38
CA THR A 28 -31.26 -5.33 -20.43
C THR A 28 -29.83 -5.55 -19.97
N PHE A 29 -28.94 -4.56 -20.13
CA PHE A 29 -27.52 -4.72 -19.83
C PHE A 29 -26.91 -3.47 -19.20
N THR A 30 -26.11 -3.67 -18.15
CA THR A 30 -25.44 -2.60 -17.39
C THR A 30 -23.94 -2.87 -17.38
N VAL A 31 -23.15 -1.85 -17.71
CA VAL A 31 -21.70 -1.88 -17.70
C VAL A 31 -21.17 -0.82 -16.76
N ASP A 32 -20.33 -1.24 -15.84
CA ASP A 32 -19.60 -0.36 -14.95
C ASP A 32 -18.14 -0.24 -15.40
N VAL A 33 -17.71 0.99 -15.64
CA VAL A 33 -16.32 1.32 -15.97
C VAL A 33 -15.71 2.00 -14.74
N LEU A 34 -14.77 1.31 -14.10
CA LEU A 34 -14.10 1.77 -12.89
C LEU A 34 -12.62 2.05 -13.12
N THR A 35 -12.12 3.01 -12.36
CA THR A 35 -10.68 3.28 -12.20
C THR A 35 -10.28 3.00 -10.76
N VAL A 36 -9.07 2.48 -10.59
CA VAL A 36 -8.43 2.30 -9.28
C VAL A 36 -7.20 3.19 -9.20
N LYS A 37 -7.25 4.20 -8.34
CA LYS A 37 -6.20 5.21 -8.18
C LYS A 37 -4.91 4.56 -7.72
N GLY A 38 -3.85 4.78 -8.51
CA GLY A 38 -2.51 4.29 -8.20
C GLY A 38 -2.35 2.78 -8.31
N ALA A 39 -3.22 2.11 -9.06
CA ALA A 39 -3.01 0.76 -9.56
C ALA A 39 -2.46 0.80 -10.99
N GLY A 40 -1.63 -0.16 -11.35
CA GLY A 40 -1.15 -0.38 -12.71
C GLY A 40 -2.00 -1.44 -13.43
N HIS A 41 -1.35 -2.23 -14.28
CA HIS A 41 -2.00 -3.28 -15.07
C HIS A 41 -2.52 -4.43 -14.19
N MET A 42 -1.82 -4.74 -13.10
CA MET A 42 -2.17 -5.83 -12.18
C MET A 42 -2.78 -5.26 -10.91
N VAL A 43 -4.00 -4.74 -11.04
CA VAL A 43 -4.72 -4.03 -9.98
C VAL A 43 -4.73 -4.76 -8.62
N PRO A 44 -4.99 -6.09 -8.53
CA PRO A 44 -4.97 -6.78 -7.24
C PRO A 44 -3.59 -6.86 -6.60
N THR A 45 -2.52 -6.85 -7.39
CA THR A 45 -1.14 -6.85 -6.90
C THR A 45 -0.75 -5.47 -6.38
N ASP A 46 -1.08 -4.41 -7.12
CA ASP A 46 -0.70 -3.04 -6.77
C ASP A 46 -1.54 -2.47 -5.62
N ARG A 47 -2.85 -2.77 -5.61
CA ARG A 47 -3.84 -2.22 -4.68
C ARG A 47 -4.79 -3.31 -4.17
N PRO A 48 -4.31 -4.27 -3.36
CA PRO A 48 -5.09 -5.43 -2.95
C PRO A 48 -6.38 -5.06 -2.19
N GLY A 49 -6.31 -4.08 -1.28
CA GLY A 49 -7.47 -3.65 -0.48
C GLY A 49 -8.62 -3.08 -1.32
N PRO A 50 -8.39 -1.99 -2.08
CA PRO A 50 -9.39 -1.45 -3.00
C PRO A 50 -9.88 -2.47 -4.04
N ALA A 51 -9.00 -3.34 -4.55
CA ALA A 51 -9.36 -4.38 -5.51
C ALA A 51 -10.36 -5.39 -4.92
N LEU A 52 -10.13 -5.83 -3.68
CA LEU A 52 -11.04 -6.72 -2.96
C LEU A 52 -12.42 -6.08 -2.77
N GLN A 53 -12.46 -4.82 -2.31
CA GLN A 53 -13.72 -4.08 -2.13
C GLN A 53 -14.47 -3.90 -3.45
N MET A 54 -13.76 -3.53 -4.52
CA MET A 54 -14.32 -3.40 -5.87
C MET A 54 -14.96 -4.71 -6.32
N PHE A 55 -14.24 -5.83 -6.20
CA PHE A 55 -14.72 -7.14 -6.66
C PHE A 55 -15.90 -7.65 -5.83
N HIS A 56 -15.82 -7.56 -4.50
CA HIS A 56 -16.91 -7.93 -3.60
C HIS A 56 -18.18 -7.14 -3.90
N ASN A 57 -18.06 -5.82 -4.05
CA ASN A 57 -19.22 -4.95 -4.28
C ASN A 57 -19.82 -5.15 -5.68
N PHE A 58 -18.99 -5.43 -6.68
CA PHE A 58 -19.44 -5.80 -8.02
C PHE A 58 -20.29 -7.08 -8.00
N LEU A 59 -19.82 -8.14 -7.33
CA LEU A 59 -20.54 -9.41 -7.26
C LEU A 59 -21.90 -9.29 -6.56
N LEU A 60 -21.99 -8.42 -5.55
CA LEU A 60 -23.23 -8.20 -4.79
C LEU A 60 -24.13 -7.13 -5.39
N GLY A 61 -23.69 -6.43 -6.44
CA GLY A 61 -24.46 -5.33 -7.04
C GLY A 61 -24.70 -4.16 -6.10
N ILE A 62 -23.83 -3.94 -5.12
CA ILE A 62 -23.94 -2.87 -4.12
C ILE A 62 -23.02 -1.69 -4.46
N PRO A 63 -23.23 -0.49 -3.88
CA PRO A 63 -22.38 0.67 -4.14
C PRO A 63 -20.91 0.40 -3.85
N TYR A 64 -20.01 0.89 -4.71
CA TYR A 64 -18.57 0.62 -4.62
C TYR A 64 -17.89 1.17 -3.37
N SER A 65 -18.47 2.19 -2.73
CA SER A 65 -17.99 2.76 -1.46
C SER A 65 -18.38 1.93 -0.21
N THR A 66 -19.08 0.81 -0.39
CA THR A 66 -19.48 -0.06 0.73
C THR A 66 -18.26 -0.79 1.30
N LYS A 67 -18.07 -0.72 2.61
CA LYS A 67 -16.94 -1.37 3.29
C LYS A 67 -17.13 -2.89 3.31
N VAL A 68 -16.05 -3.62 3.07
CA VAL A 68 -16.06 -5.08 3.16
C VAL A 68 -16.10 -5.54 4.62
N PRO A 69 -16.74 -6.68 4.93
CA PRO A 69 -16.83 -7.23 6.29
C PRO A 69 -15.57 -7.98 6.73
N PHE A 70 -14.46 -7.89 5.98
CA PHE A 70 -13.23 -8.62 6.25
C PHE A 70 -12.29 -7.84 7.16
N ASN A 71 -11.47 -8.56 7.93
CA ASN A 71 -10.38 -7.96 8.67
C ASN A 71 -9.23 -7.59 7.71
N LEU A 72 -9.01 -6.28 7.55
CA LEU A 72 -7.98 -5.71 6.68
C LEU A 72 -6.66 -5.42 7.44
N ALA A 73 -6.58 -5.77 8.73
CA ALA A 73 -5.37 -5.60 9.50
C ALA A 73 -4.27 -6.52 8.97
N HIS A 74 -3.05 -5.98 8.91
CA HIS A 74 -1.89 -6.79 8.57
C HIS A 74 -1.68 -7.87 9.64
N THR A 75 -1.43 -9.09 9.18
CA THR A 75 -1.02 -10.18 10.05
C THR A 75 0.27 -9.79 10.76
N PRO A 76 0.38 -9.99 12.10
CA PRO A 76 1.63 -9.74 12.80
C PRO A 76 2.75 -10.59 12.22
N LEU A 77 3.96 -10.05 12.29
CA LEU A 77 5.15 -10.73 11.79
C LEU A 77 5.38 -12.03 12.58
N LYS A 78 5.69 -13.14 11.91
CA LYS A 78 6.00 -14.40 12.60
C LYS A 78 7.26 -14.24 13.48
N PRO A 79 7.34 -14.92 14.64
CA PRO A 79 8.48 -14.82 15.55
C PRO A 79 9.83 -15.09 14.85
N GLU A 80 9.89 -16.04 13.92
CA GLU A 80 11.11 -16.36 13.18
C GLU A 80 11.71 -15.14 12.44
N TYR A 81 10.86 -14.27 11.88
CA TYR A 81 11.30 -13.07 11.15
C TYR A 81 11.54 -11.88 12.08
N GLN A 82 10.94 -11.86 13.27
CA GLN A 82 11.16 -10.78 14.24
C GLN A 82 12.61 -10.76 14.74
N ASN A 83 13.18 -11.94 14.99
CA ASN A 83 14.58 -12.07 15.42
C ASN A 83 15.55 -11.59 14.34
N LEU A 84 15.30 -11.92 13.07
CA LEU A 84 16.12 -11.47 11.95
C LEU A 84 16.10 -9.94 11.78
N LEU A 85 14.93 -9.31 11.95
CA LEU A 85 14.83 -7.85 11.92
C LEU A 85 15.56 -7.20 13.10
N GLN A 86 15.50 -7.79 14.29
CA GLN A 86 16.24 -7.27 15.44
C GLN A 86 17.75 -7.44 15.27
N GLU A 87 18.20 -8.53 14.65
CA GLU A 87 19.61 -8.76 14.34
C GLU A 87 20.13 -7.78 13.29
N THR A 88 19.39 -7.50 12.22
CA THR A 88 19.80 -6.51 11.22
C THR A 88 19.89 -5.11 11.82
N ILE A 89 18.92 -4.70 12.63
CA ILE A 89 18.95 -3.41 13.33
C ILE A 89 20.16 -3.35 14.30
N ARG A 90 20.38 -4.40 15.12
CA ARG A 90 21.55 -4.48 16.01
C ARG A 90 22.87 -4.41 15.25
N ASN A 91 22.95 -5.08 14.10
CA ASN A 91 24.16 -5.14 13.29
C ASN A 91 24.44 -3.79 12.61
N GLU A 92 23.42 -3.07 12.15
CA GLU A 92 23.55 -1.69 11.70
C GLU A 92 24.06 -0.76 12.81
N GLU A 93 23.51 -0.87 14.01
CA GLU A 93 23.95 -0.06 15.16
C GLU A 93 25.40 -0.35 15.54
N LYS A 94 25.80 -1.63 15.56
CA LYS A 94 27.20 -2.04 15.77
C LYS A 94 28.11 -1.47 14.67
N CYS A 95 27.70 -1.52 13.41
CA CYS A 95 28.47 -0.99 12.29
C CYS A 95 28.64 0.54 12.40
N LYS A 96 27.55 1.28 12.70
CA LYS A 96 27.58 2.73 12.94
C LYS A 96 28.49 3.10 14.12
N LYS A 97 28.44 2.33 15.21
CA LYS A 97 29.32 2.53 16.39
C LYS A 97 30.78 2.28 16.06
N PHE A 98 31.10 1.21 15.32
CA PHE A 98 32.46 0.90 14.91
C PHE A 98 33.04 1.97 13.97
N GLN A 99 32.28 2.40 12.97
CA GLN A 99 32.68 3.50 12.07
C GLN A 99 32.94 4.81 12.82
N ARG A 100 32.14 5.11 13.86
CA ARG A 100 32.33 6.28 14.71
C ARG A 100 33.62 6.17 15.53
N CYS A 101 33.90 5.03 16.16
CA CYS A 101 35.15 4.79 16.87
C CYS A 101 36.38 4.89 15.96
N ARG A 102 36.31 4.33 14.74
CA ARG A 102 37.40 4.42 13.76
C ARG A 102 37.71 5.87 13.38
N LYS A 103 36.69 6.69 13.12
CA LYS A 103 36.87 8.13 12.83
C LYS A 103 37.48 8.90 14.01
N ILE A 104 37.13 8.55 15.24
CA ILE A 104 37.72 9.18 16.45
C ILE A 104 39.20 8.81 16.56
N LEU A 105 39.54 7.54 16.35
CA LEU A 105 40.91 7.05 16.38
C LEU A 105 41.77 7.71 15.28
N GLU A 106 41.28 7.75 14.04
CA GLU A 106 41.94 8.46 12.93
C GLU A 106 42.15 9.95 13.24
N LYS A 107 41.19 10.59 13.92
CA LYS A 107 41.31 12.00 14.32
C LYS A 107 42.33 12.19 15.45
N SER A 108 42.38 11.30 16.44
CA SER A 108 43.39 11.36 17.51
C SER A 108 44.80 11.08 16.98
N GLU A 109 44.97 10.15 16.04
CA GLU A 109 46.26 9.86 15.44
C GLU A 109 46.78 11.03 14.60
N LYS A 110 45.90 11.72 13.85
CA LYS A 110 46.27 12.94 13.13
C LYS A 110 46.64 14.09 14.08
N SER A 111 45.91 14.24 15.19
CA SER A 111 46.20 15.26 16.20
C SER A 111 47.53 15.02 16.93
N LEU A 112 47.94 13.76 17.13
CA LEU A 112 49.21 13.40 17.75
C LEU A 112 50.41 13.52 16.79
N ARG A 113 50.16 13.44 15.48
CA ARG A 113 51.19 13.56 14.43
C ARG A 113 51.44 15.00 13.94
N GLY A 114 50.94 16.01 14.65
CA GLY A 114 51.36 17.41 14.52
C GLY A 114 51.55 17.91 13.09
N LEU A 115 50.47 18.00 12.32
CA LEU A 115 50.34 18.87 11.13
C LEU A 115 49.06 19.69 11.27
#